data_AF-A0AAW2RML6-F1
#
_entry.id   AF-A0AAW2RML6-F1
#
_cell.length_a   1.000
_cell.length_b   1.000
_cell.length_c   1.000
_cell.angle_alpha   90.00
_cell.angle_beta   90.00
_cell.angle_gamma   90.00
#
_symmetry.space_group_name_H-M   'P 1'
#
loop_
_entity.id
_entity.type
_entity.pdbx_description
1 polymer ?
#
loop_
_entity_poly.entity_id
_entity_poly.type
_entity_poly.pdbx_seq_one_letter_code
_entity_poly.pdbx_strand_id
1 'polypeptide(L)'
;MVREAVPVVRSAIAAMDRRPDALFVDHFGTDALPIAAELNIPKYVYVPSTARFTALTVYCPVLDQEIEGEYVDQLEDLRIPGCKPVRPEDVVDPMLDRNDQQYDEYVRMGKQILLSDGILFNSWEDLEPKTIQALRENQALRSVVNIPRLPRRSTKEAG
;
A
#
# COMPACT_ATOMS: atom_id res chain seq x y z
N MET A 1 4.86 -0.96 18.88
CA MET A 1 6.00 -0.09 18.55
C MET A 1 5.60 1.14 17.73
N VAL A 2 5.13 1.05 16.47
CA VAL A 2 4.81 2.27 15.68
C VAL A 2 3.56 3.01 16.19
N ARG A 3 2.50 2.28 16.56
CA ARG A 3 1.26 2.84 17.16
C ARG A 3 1.51 3.67 18.41
N GLU A 4 2.41 3.20 19.27
CA GLU A 4 2.77 3.87 20.53
C GLU A 4 3.49 5.20 20.28
N ALA A 5 4.10 5.38 19.10
CA ALA A 5 4.75 6.62 18.71
C ALA A 5 3.77 7.67 18.16
N VAL A 6 2.53 7.32 17.82
CA VAL A 6 1.55 8.25 17.22
C VAL A 6 1.33 9.52 18.07
N PRO A 7 1.18 9.46 19.41
CA PRO A 7 1.06 10.66 20.24
C PRO A 7 2.32 11.54 20.21
N VAL A 8 3.51 10.91 20.11
CA VAL A 8 4.80 11.62 20.02
C VAL A 8 4.92 12.33 18.68
N VAL A 9 4.59 11.66 17.58
CA VAL A 9 4.56 12.25 16.23
C VAL A 9 3.61 13.45 16.19
N ARG A 10 2.41 13.31 16.75
CA ARG A 10 1.43 14.39 16.86
C ARG A 10 2.00 15.60 17.61
N SER A 11 2.60 15.35 18.77
CA SER A 11 3.17 16.40 19.62
C SER A 11 4.33 17.10 18.92
N ALA A 12 5.18 16.34 18.22
CA ALA A 12 6.29 16.88 17.44
C ALA A 12 5.81 17.79 16.31
N ILE A 13 4.80 17.38 15.54
CA ILE A 13 4.22 18.22 14.48
C ILE A 13 3.60 19.50 15.04
N ALA A 14 2.90 19.41 16.17
CA ALA A 14 2.29 20.57 16.83
C ALA A 14 3.33 21.58 17.36
N ALA A 15 4.53 21.12 17.70
CA ALA A 15 5.63 21.95 18.19
C ALA A 15 6.47 22.59 17.08
N MET A 16 6.22 22.28 15.80
CA MET A 16 6.97 22.87 14.68
C MET A 16 6.57 24.34 14.47
N ASP A 17 7.56 25.22 14.27
CA ASP A 17 7.32 26.64 13.94
C ASP A 17 6.52 26.80 12.64
N ARG A 18 6.73 25.88 11.69
CA ARG A 18 6.00 25.82 10.42
C ARG A 18 5.34 24.47 10.28
N ARG A 19 4.03 24.49 10.04
CA ARG A 19 3.24 23.30 9.74
C ARG A 19 3.78 22.60 8.47
N PRO A 20 3.91 21.26 8.47
CA PRO A 20 4.28 20.52 7.26
C PRO A 20 3.27 20.71 6.13
N ASP A 21 3.75 20.74 4.89
CA ASP A 21 2.91 20.85 3.69
C ASP A 21 2.31 19.49 3.27
N ALA A 22 2.89 18.37 3.73
CA ALA A 22 2.41 17.01 3.53
C ALA A 22 3.03 16.07 4.57
N LEU A 23 2.41 14.91 4.81
CA LEU A 23 2.94 13.82 5.64
C LEU A 23 3.26 12.61 4.76
N PHE A 24 4.49 12.11 4.86
CA PHE A 24 4.90 10.84 4.27
C PHE A 24 5.22 9.86 5.39
N VAL A 25 4.65 8.67 5.32
CA VAL A 25 4.94 7.56 6.24
C VAL A 25 5.37 6.35 5.44
N ASP A 26 6.12 5.43 6.04
CA ASP A 26 6.28 4.11 5.46
C ASP A 26 4.98 3.28 5.61
N HIS A 27 4.97 2.08 5.03
CA HIS A 27 3.83 1.16 5.09
C HIS A 27 3.48 0.67 6.51
N PHE A 28 4.40 0.72 7.49
CA PHE A 28 4.10 0.43 8.91
C PHE A 28 3.62 1.68 9.67
N GLY A 29 3.91 2.87 9.17
CA GLY A 29 3.54 4.17 9.73
C GLY A 29 2.11 4.64 9.44
N THR A 30 1.26 3.78 8.87
CA THR A 30 -0.09 4.15 8.42
C THR A 30 -1.01 4.58 9.57
N ASP A 31 -0.72 4.19 10.81
CA ASP A 31 -1.43 4.65 12.01
C ASP A 31 -1.25 6.16 12.28
N ALA A 32 -0.28 6.83 11.65
CA ALA A 32 -0.09 8.28 11.73
C ALA A 32 -0.88 9.06 10.66
N LEU A 33 -1.48 8.40 9.66
CA LEU A 33 -2.27 9.06 8.61
C LEU A 33 -3.44 9.91 9.14
N PRO A 34 -4.16 9.53 10.23
CA PRO A 34 -5.21 10.37 10.81
C PRO A 34 -4.71 11.75 11.27
N ILE A 35 -3.44 11.87 11.71
CA ILE A 35 -2.87 13.15 12.12
C ILE A 35 -2.88 14.14 10.94
N ALA A 36 -2.49 13.68 9.75
CA ALA A 36 -2.50 14.52 8.57
C ALA A 36 -3.93 14.94 8.15
N ALA A 37 -4.91 14.04 8.31
CA ALA A 37 -6.31 14.34 8.06
C ALA A 37 -6.84 15.44 9.00
N GLU A 38 -6.55 15.35 10.30
CA GLU A 38 -6.97 16.35 11.28
C GLU A 38 -6.34 17.72 11.03
N LEU A 39 -5.10 17.74 10.56
CA LEU A 39 -4.42 18.97 10.22
C LEU A 39 -4.98 19.57 8.91
N ASN A 40 -5.57 18.75 8.02
CA ASN A 40 -5.87 19.06 6.61
C ASN A 40 -4.57 19.25 5.78
N ILE A 41 -3.68 18.27 5.80
CA ILE A 41 -2.56 18.17 4.85
C ILE A 41 -2.63 16.87 4.06
N PRO A 42 -2.08 16.86 2.83
CA PRO A 42 -1.89 15.63 2.06
C PRO A 42 -1.12 14.58 2.85
N LYS A 43 -1.53 13.31 2.71
CA LYS A 43 -0.92 12.15 3.39
C LYS A 43 -0.58 11.06 2.39
N TYR A 44 0.67 10.62 2.40
CA TYR A 44 1.20 9.67 1.45
C TYR A 44 1.87 8.49 2.15
N VAL A 45 1.78 7.33 1.53
CA VAL A 45 2.53 6.14 1.97
C VAL A 45 3.66 5.86 1.00
N TYR A 46 4.86 5.66 1.53
CA TYR A 46 5.99 5.12 0.81
C TYR A 46 6.18 3.63 1.14
N VAL A 47 6.04 2.79 0.12
CA VAL A 47 6.32 1.36 0.19
C VAL A 47 7.74 1.16 -0.37
N PRO A 48 8.76 0.88 0.46
CA PRO A 48 10.15 0.73 0.00
C PRO A 48 10.39 -0.63 -0.67
N SER A 49 9.44 -1.11 -1.48
CA SER A 49 9.43 -2.41 -2.15
C SER A 49 8.86 -2.30 -3.56
N THR A 50 8.73 -3.43 -4.23
CA THR A 50 8.28 -3.57 -5.63
C THR A 50 6.81 -3.19 -5.79
N ALA A 51 6.43 -2.82 -7.02
CA ALA A 51 5.03 -2.62 -7.39
C ALA A 51 4.21 -3.90 -7.18
N ARG A 52 4.81 -5.09 -7.41
CA ARG A 52 4.15 -6.39 -7.17
C ARG A 52 3.83 -6.60 -5.69
N PHE A 53 4.78 -6.29 -4.81
CA PHE A 53 4.53 -6.33 -3.36
C PHE A 53 3.40 -5.36 -3.00
N THR A 54 3.47 -4.11 -3.46
CA THR A 54 2.42 -3.11 -3.19
C THR A 54 1.06 -3.61 -3.65
N ALA A 55 0.94 -4.16 -4.87
CA ALA A 55 -0.32 -4.69 -5.40
C ALA A 55 -0.87 -5.85 -4.57
N LEU A 56 -0.03 -6.77 -4.11
CA LEU A 56 -0.44 -7.84 -3.20
C LEU A 56 -0.92 -7.28 -1.86
N THR A 57 -0.18 -6.35 -1.26
CA THR A 57 -0.53 -5.75 0.03
C THR A 57 -1.87 -5.03 0.00
N VAL A 58 -2.11 -4.19 -1.02
CA VAL A 58 -3.38 -3.43 -1.10
C VAL A 58 -4.58 -4.30 -1.49
N TYR A 59 -4.34 -5.44 -2.14
CA TYR A 59 -5.39 -6.39 -2.54
C TYR A 59 -5.63 -7.51 -1.53
N CYS A 60 -4.71 -7.72 -0.58
CA CYS A 60 -4.83 -8.72 0.48
C CYS A 60 -6.16 -8.66 1.26
N PRO A 61 -6.74 -7.49 1.60
CA PRO A 61 -8.05 -7.42 2.23
C PRO A 61 -9.22 -8.01 1.44
N VAL A 62 -9.09 -8.08 0.10
CA VAL A 62 -10.06 -8.74 -0.78
C VAL A 62 -9.81 -10.24 -0.79
N LEU A 63 -8.56 -10.66 -0.95
CA LEU A 63 -8.17 -12.08 -0.88
C LEU A 63 -8.60 -12.72 0.45
N ASP A 64 -8.49 -11.99 1.56
CA ASP A 64 -8.91 -12.43 2.88
C ASP A 64 -10.41 -12.77 2.95
N GLN A 65 -11.24 -12.03 2.21
CA GLN A 65 -12.69 -12.24 2.14
C GLN A 65 -13.09 -13.31 1.12
N GLU A 66 -12.34 -13.43 0.03
CA GLU A 66 -12.67 -14.32 -1.09
C GLU A 66 -12.12 -15.74 -0.94
N ILE A 67 -11.00 -15.90 -0.22
CA ILE A 67 -10.32 -17.18 -0.04
C ILE A 67 -10.59 -17.71 1.36
N GLU A 68 -11.06 -18.95 1.44
CA GLU A 68 -11.23 -19.69 2.69
C GLU A 68 -9.99 -20.55 2.99
N GLY A 69 -9.62 -20.68 4.26
CA GLY A 69 -8.47 -21.48 4.69
C GLY A 69 -7.11 -20.83 4.40
N GLU A 70 -6.02 -21.56 4.58
CA GLU A 70 -4.66 -21.03 4.43
C GLU A 70 -4.31 -20.75 2.96
N TYR A 71 -3.56 -19.68 2.70
CA TYR A 71 -3.11 -19.35 1.34
C TYR A 71 -2.15 -20.40 0.79
N VAL A 72 -1.31 -20.97 1.65
CA VAL A 72 -0.31 -21.98 1.29
C VAL A 72 -0.93 -23.33 0.90
N ASP A 73 -2.18 -23.57 1.30
CA ASP A 73 -2.93 -24.79 0.99
C ASP A 73 -3.78 -24.67 -0.29
N GLN A 74 -3.81 -23.49 -0.91
CA GLN A 74 -4.61 -23.28 -2.12
C GLN A 74 -4.03 -24.05 -3.31
N LEU A 75 -4.92 -24.62 -4.12
CA LEU A 75 -4.52 -25.35 -5.33
C LEU A 75 -4.27 -24.41 -6.53
N GLU A 76 -4.91 -23.25 -6.54
CA GLU A 76 -4.78 -22.24 -7.59
C GLU A 76 -3.95 -21.05 -7.12
N ASP A 77 -3.22 -20.44 -8.04
CA ASP A 77 -2.51 -19.19 -7.79
C ASP A 77 -3.47 -18.07 -7.39
N LEU A 78 -3.04 -17.25 -6.42
CA LEU A 78 -3.76 -16.09 -5.94
C LEU A 78 -3.77 -15.01 -7.04
N ARG A 79 -4.97 -14.67 -7.51
CA ARG A 79 -5.15 -13.74 -8.63
C ARG A 79 -5.30 -12.31 -8.12
N ILE A 80 -4.41 -11.43 -8.58
CA ILE A 80 -4.54 -9.98 -8.40
C ILE A 80 -4.89 -9.36 -9.76
N PRO A 81 -5.99 -8.59 -9.88
CA PRO A 81 -6.45 -8.05 -11.15
C PRO A 81 -5.37 -7.29 -11.94
N GLY A 82 -5.05 -7.76 -13.15
CA GLY A 82 -4.06 -7.16 -14.04
C GLY A 82 -2.59 -7.48 -13.72
N CYS A 83 -2.32 -8.20 -12.63
CA CYS A 83 -0.97 -8.59 -12.23
C CYS A 83 -0.68 -10.06 -12.59
N LYS A 84 0.60 -10.45 -12.52
CA LYS A 84 0.96 -11.88 -12.54
C LYS A 84 0.44 -12.53 -11.24
N PRO A 85 -0.22 -13.70 -11.31
CA PRO A 85 -0.65 -14.43 -10.11
C PRO A 85 0.51 -14.71 -9.14
N VAL A 86 0.15 -14.89 -7.87
CA VAL A 86 1.10 -15.24 -6.79
C VAL A 86 0.86 -16.71 -6.45
N ARG A 87 1.92 -17.51 -6.49
CA ARG A 87 1.81 -18.92 -6.10
C ARG A 87 1.60 -19.01 -4.59
N PRO A 88 0.85 -20.01 -4.09
CA PRO A 88 0.68 -20.28 -2.66
C PRO A 88 2.00 -20.25 -1.88
N GLU A 89 3.07 -20.83 -2.42
CA GLU A 89 4.39 -20.88 -1.79
C GLU A 89 5.22 -19.58 -1.89
N ASP A 90 4.79 -18.62 -2.71
CA ASP A 90 5.49 -17.34 -2.95
C ASP A 90 4.85 -16.15 -2.21
N VAL A 91 3.91 -16.41 -1.29
CA VAL A 91 3.30 -15.34 -0.49
C VAL A 91 4.32 -14.73 0.48
N VAL A 92 4.00 -13.53 0.98
CA VAL A 92 4.85 -12.86 1.98
C VAL A 92 4.72 -13.54 3.34
N ASP A 93 5.73 -13.43 4.20
CA ASP A 93 5.77 -14.13 5.50
C ASP A 93 4.48 -13.99 6.33
N PRO A 94 3.84 -12.81 6.45
CA PRO A 94 2.58 -12.69 7.19
C PRO A 94 1.40 -13.47 6.62
N MET A 95 1.47 -13.93 5.37
CA MET A 95 0.42 -14.72 4.70
C MET A 95 0.69 -16.23 4.77
N LEU A 96 1.77 -16.68 5.41
CA LEU A 96 2.09 -18.10 5.56
C LEU A 96 1.18 -18.82 6.58
N ASP A 97 0.66 -18.08 7.57
CA ASP A 97 -0.30 -18.56 8.57
C ASP A 97 -1.31 -17.47 8.88
N ARG A 98 -2.57 -17.66 8.48
CA ARG A 98 -3.65 -16.69 8.69
C ARG A 98 -4.12 -16.61 10.14
N ASN A 99 -3.67 -17.51 11.01
CA ASN A 99 -3.97 -17.49 12.45
C ASN A 99 -2.90 -16.73 13.26
N ASP A 100 -1.77 -16.36 12.63
CA ASP A 100 -0.75 -15.55 13.27
C ASP A 100 -1.20 -14.08 13.38
N GLN A 101 -0.88 -13.43 14.50
CA GLN A 101 -1.21 -12.02 14.73
C GLN A 101 -0.62 -11.11 13.63
N GLN A 102 0.52 -11.46 13.04
CA GLN A 102 1.13 -10.70 11.94
C GLN A 102 0.25 -10.66 10.70
N TYR A 103 -0.57 -11.69 10.46
CA TYR A 103 -1.52 -11.69 9.35
C TYR A 103 -2.56 -10.58 9.51
N ASP A 104 -3.17 -10.47 10.70
CA ASP A 104 -4.15 -9.41 11.00
C ASP A 104 -3.53 -8.02 10.84
N GLU A 105 -2.29 -7.84 11.29
CA GLU A 105 -1.53 -6.61 11.11
C GLU A 105 -1.29 -6.30 9.62
N TYR A 106 -0.97 -7.31 8.81
CA TYR A 106 -0.75 -7.17 7.37
C TYR A 106 -2.03 -6.83 6.59
N VAL A 107 -3.15 -7.51 6.88
CA VAL A 107 -4.47 -7.20 6.29
C VAL A 107 -4.89 -5.78 6.67
N ARG A 108 -4.71 -5.38 7.93
CA ARG A 108 -5.02 -4.02 8.37
C ARG A 108 -4.14 -2.99 7.66
N MET A 109 -2.85 -3.24 7.56
CA MET A 109 -1.92 -2.38 6.83
C MET A 109 -2.39 -2.16 5.39
N GLY A 110 -2.77 -3.22 4.67
CA GLY A 110 -3.36 -3.14 3.33
C GLY A 110 -4.55 -2.19 3.27
N LYS A 111 -5.48 -2.28 4.24
CA LYS A 111 -6.64 -1.36 4.35
C LYS A 111 -6.21 0.09 4.62
N GLN A 112 -5.23 0.32 5.48
CA GLN A 112 -4.82 1.67 5.87
C GLN A 112 -4.03 2.40 4.77
N ILE A 113 -3.24 1.67 3.97
CA ILE A 113 -2.53 2.24 2.81
C ILE A 113 -3.52 2.89 1.84
N LEU A 114 -4.70 2.28 1.66
CA LEU A 114 -5.76 2.76 0.77
C LEU A 114 -6.42 4.07 1.22
N LEU A 115 -6.21 4.46 2.48
CA LEU A 115 -6.70 5.73 3.03
C LEU A 115 -5.80 6.92 2.69
N SER A 116 -4.63 6.68 2.09
CA SER A 116 -3.69 7.73 1.70
C SER A 116 -4.13 8.48 0.43
N ASP A 117 -3.63 9.70 0.25
CA ASP A 117 -3.85 10.51 -0.96
C ASP A 117 -2.93 10.07 -2.12
N GLY A 118 -2.03 9.12 -1.88
CA GLY A 118 -1.17 8.55 -2.89
C GLY A 118 -0.14 7.58 -2.31
N ILE A 119 0.26 6.62 -3.14
CA ILE A 119 1.25 5.60 -2.80
C ILE A 119 2.49 5.82 -3.66
N LEU A 120 3.63 5.91 -3.01
CA LEU A 120 4.94 5.82 -3.64
C LEU A 120 5.45 4.39 -3.43
N PHE A 121 6.08 3.79 -4.42
CA PHE A 121 6.74 2.50 -4.30
C PHE A 121 8.10 2.53 -4.98
N ASN A 122 9.04 1.71 -4.52
CA ASN A 122 10.42 1.71 -4.97
C ASN A 122 10.61 0.79 -6.20
N SER A 123 10.00 1.19 -7.33
CA SER A 123 10.09 0.50 -8.61
C SER A 123 9.94 1.49 -9.77
N TRP A 124 10.09 1.03 -11.01
CA TRP A 124 9.99 1.83 -12.23
C TRP A 124 9.35 1.06 -13.38
N GLU A 125 8.87 1.80 -14.40
CA GLU A 125 8.06 1.24 -15.50
C GLU A 125 8.72 0.06 -16.20
N ASP A 126 10.01 0.16 -16.52
CA ASP A 126 10.71 -0.87 -17.28
C ASP A 126 10.93 -2.16 -16.47
N LEU A 127 10.93 -2.07 -15.13
CA LEU A 127 11.09 -3.24 -14.27
C LEU A 127 9.77 -4.00 -14.08
N GLU A 128 8.66 -3.28 -13.87
CA GLU A 128 7.35 -3.88 -13.55
C GLU A 128 6.19 -3.28 -14.36
N PRO A 129 6.27 -3.26 -15.72
CA PRO A 129 5.35 -2.50 -16.55
C PRO A 129 3.89 -2.96 -16.38
N LYS A 130 3.68 -4.27 -16.31
CA LYS A 130 2.34 -4.86 -16.16
C LYS A 130 1.70 -4.50 -14.82
N THR A 131 2.45 -4.63 -13.73
CA THR A 131 1.94 -4.36 -12.39
C THR A 131 1.69 -2.87 -12.17
N ILE A 132 2.60 -2.02 -12.64
CA ILE A 132 2.44 -0.57 -12.54
C ILE A 132 1.25 -0.11 -13.38
N GLN A 133 1.06 -0.68 -14.57
CA GLN A 133 -0.14 -0.43 -15.37
C GLN A 133 -1.41 -0.89 -14.64
N ALA A 134 -1.41 -2.09 -14.05
CA ALA A 134 -2.55 -2.61 -13.31
C ALA A 134 -2.93 -1.68 -12.14
N LEU A 135 -1.97 -1.29 -11.30
CA LEU A 135 -2.18 -0.34 -10.19
C LEU A 135 -2.74 1.02 -10.68
N ARG A 136 -2.41 1.43 -11.90
CA ARG A 136 -2.85 2.70 -12.48
C ARG A 136 -4.14 2.65 -13.26
N GLU A 137 -4.55 1.51 -13.80
CA GLU A 137 -5.59 1.46 -14.84
C GLU A 137 -6.66 0.40 -14.58
N ASN A 138 -6.34 -0.67 -13.86
CA ASN A 138 -7.29 -1.76 -13.64
C ASN A 138 -8.43 -1.31 -12.72
N GLN A 139 -9.68 -1.42 -13.21
CA GLN A 139 -10.86 -0.93 -12.48
C GLN A 139 -11.14 -1.73 -11.20
N ALA A 140 -10.95 -3.06 -11.21
CA ALA A 140 -11.17 -3.90 -10.03
C ALA A 140 -10.10 -3.66 -8.96
N LEU A 141 -8.85 -3.41 -9.38
CA LEU A 141 -7.79 -2.99 -8.46
C LEU A 141 -8.07 -1.57 -7.96
N ARG A 142 -8.51 -0.64 -8.82
CA ARG A 142 -8.85 0.74 -8.43
C ARG A 142 -10.11 0.89 -7.57
N SER A 143 -11.09 0.00 -7.70
CA SER A 143 -12.23 -0.01 -6.78
C SER A 143 -11.80 -0.30 -5.35
N VAL A 144 -10.64 -0.94 -5.19
CA VAL A 144 -9.95 -1.13 -3.90
C VAL A 144 -8.99 0.04 -3.63
N VAL A 145 -8.27 0.53 -4.65
CA VAL A 145 -7.23 1.56 -4.51
C VAL A 145 -7.66 2.95 -5.04
N ASN A 146 -8.05 3.86 -4.14
CA ASN A 146 -8.46 5.22 -4.49
C ASN A 146 -7.26 6.17 -4.71
N ILE A 147 -6.39 5.90 -5.69
CA ILE A 147 -5.21 6.77 -5.99
C ILE A 147 -5.56 7.86 -7.01
N PRO A 148 -5.40 9.16 -6.65
CA PRO A 148 -5.45 10.27 -7.60
C PRO A 148 -4.32 10.14 -8.64
N ARG A 149 -4.63 10.39 -9.90
CA ARG A 149 -3.61 10.45 -10.97
C ARG A 149 -2.71 11.65 -10.76
N LEU A 150 -1.43 11.42 -10.43
CA LEU A 150 -0.43 12.47 -10.61
C LEU A 150 -0.27 12.74 -12.12
N PRO A 151 -0.26 14.00 -12.57
CA PRO A 151 -0.06 14.33 -13.97
C PRO A 151 1.31 13.81 -14.41
N ARG A 152 1.34 13.06 -15.52
CA ARG A 152 2.60 12.69 -16.17
C ARG A 152 3.32 13.99 -16.57
N ARG A 153 4.57 14.18 -16.14
CA ARG A 153 5.46 15.11 -16.85
C ARG A 153 5.59 14.57 -18.27
N SER A 154 5.12 15.33 -19.25
CA SER A 154 5.40 15.06 -20.65
C SER A 154 6.91 15.12 -20.83
N THR A 155 7.57 13.99 -21.03
CA THR A 155 8.89 13.95 -21.66
C THR A 155 8.70 14.32 -23.12
N LYS A 156 8.58 15.62 -23.40
CA LYS A 156 8.87 16.16 -24.71
C LYS A 156 10.35 16.54 -24.73
N GLU A 157 11.06 15.89 -25.65
CA GLU A 157 12.23 16.40 -26.38
C GLU A 157 13.54 16.55 -25.61
N ALA A 158 14.42 15.56 -25.77
CA ALA A 158 15.83 15.79 -26.02
C ALA A 158 16.16 15.11 -27.35
N GLY A 159 15.97 15.87 -28.43
CA GLY A 159 16.61 15.61 -29.73
C GLY A 159 17.92 16.38 -29.82
#